data_AF-Q71I81-F1
#
_entry.id   AF-Q71I81-F1
#
_cell.length_a   1.000
_cell.length_b   1.000
_cell.length_c   1.000
_cell.angle_alpha   90.00
_cell.angle_beta   90.00
_cell.angle_gamma   90.00
#
_symmetry.space_group_name_H-M   'P 1'
#
loop_
_entity.id
_entity.type
_entity.pdbx_description
1 polymer ?
#
loop_
_entity_poly.entity_id
_entity_poly.type
_entity_poly.pdbx_seq_one_letter_code
_entity_poly.pdbx_strand_id
1 'polypeptide(L)'
;DALNEDANGRSIQLRTKPNNFGTPQFTVLLKEVTREDGEVISGDVTTASGEVSELFAKTLTSGQSWELEKDVIVITSRDVADEEQAARADELMAKLTSKAFAQNL
;
A
#
# COMPACT_ATOMS: atom_id res chain seq x y z
N ASP A 1 -3.64 -6.42 -15.15
CA ASP A 1 -2.73 -5.49 -15.85
C ASP A 1 -2.42 -4.33 -14.93
N ALA A 2 -1.17 -3.92 -14.87
CA ALA A 2 -0.79 -2.73 -14.12
C ALA A 2 -1.28 -1.47 -14.83
N LEU A 3 -1.90 -0.58 -14.07
CA LEU A 3 -2.34 0.73 -14.55
C LEU A 3 -1.38 1.84 -14.11
N ASN A 4 -0.91 1.77 -12.86
CA ASN A 4 0.03 2.72 -12.29
C ASN A 4 0.84 2.06 -11.17
N GLU A 5 2.15 2.32 -11.14
CA GLU A 5 3.05 1.96 -10.04
C GLU A 5 3.78 3.22 -9.59
N ASP A 6 3.58 3.63 -8.34
CA ASP A 6 4.15 4.85 -7.79
C ASP A 6 5.06 4.51 -6.61
N ALA A 7 6.37 4.54 -6.87
CA ALA A 7 7.39 4.34 -5.85
C ALA A 7 7.34 5.41 -4.74
N ASN A 8 7.10 6.68 -5.09
CA ASN A 8 7.06 7.77 -4.12
C ASN A 8 5.82 7.65 -3.23
N GLY A 9 4.68 7.35 -3.83
CA GLY A 9 3.42 7.13 -3.16
C GLY A 9 3.28 5.76 -2.49
N ARG A 10 4.24 4.83 -2.69
CA ARG A 10 4.20 3.43 -2.24
C ARG A 10 2.88 2.76 -2.60
N SER A 11 2.48 2.91 -3.85
CA SER A 11 1.17 2.45 -4.28
C SER A 11 1.18 1.81 -5.65
N ILE A 12 0.25 0.89 -5.85
CA ILE A 12 0.03 0.23 -7.12
C ILE A 12 -1.45 0.14 -7.44
N GLN A 13 -1.80 0.39 -8.69
CA GLN A 13 -3.14 0.24 -9.23
C GLN A 13 -3.16 -0.84 -10.32
N LEU A 14 -4.05 -1.81 -10.18
CA LEU A 14 -4.16 -2.98 -11.05
C LEU A 14 -5.58 -3.15 -11.55
N ARG A 15 -5.74 -3.59 -12.79
CA ARG A 15 -7.02 -3.95 -13.39
C ARG A 15 -7.12 -5.45 -13.67
N THR A 16 -8.27 -6.05 -13.41
CA THR A 16 -8.56 -7.43 -13.82
C THR A 16 -8.42 -7.59 -15.33
N LYS A 17 -7.99 -8.75 -15.82
CA LYS A 17 -7.89 -9.00 -17.26
C LYS A 17 -9.27 -8.88 -17.95
N PRO A 18 -9.33 -8.44 -19.22
CA PRO A 18 -10.59 -8.38 -19.95
C PRO A 18 -11.19 -9.77 -20.17
N ASN A 19 -12.51 -9.83 -20.29
CA ASN A 19 -13.26 -11.06 -20.57
C ASN A 19 -14.31 -10.83 -21.66
N ASN A 20 -14.78 -11.90 -22.30
CA ASN A 20 -15.74 -11.87 -23.42
C ASN A 20 -17.19 -12.12 -23.00
N PHE A 21 -17.51 -12.00 -21.70
CA PHE A 21 -18.85 -12.25 -21.15
C PHE A 21 -19.64 -10.96 -20.91
N GLY A 22 -19.08 -9.80 -21.25
CA GLY A 22 -19.71 -8.49 -21.03
C GLY A 22 -19.77 -8.08 -19.55
N THR A 23 -19.04 -8.76 -18.66
CA THR A 23 -18.97 -8.39 -17.25
C THR A 23 -17.94 -7.27 -17.04
N PRO A 24 -18.17 -6.35 -16.07
CA PRO A 24 -17.23 -5.27 -15.78
C PRO A 24 -15.85 -5.81 -15.38
N GLN A 25 -14.80 -5.06 -15.74
CA GLN A 25 -13.50 -5.19 -15.12
C GLN A 25 -13.48 -4.41 -13.81
N PHE A 26 -12.61 -4.83 -12.89
CA PHE A 26 -12.40 -4.15 -11.63
C PHE A 26 -10.98 -3.60 -11.56
N THR A 27 -10.85 -2.46 -10.90
CA THR A 27 -9.56 -1.88 -10.54
C THR A 27 -9.40 -1.97 -9.03
N VAL A 28 -8.18 -2.26 -8.58
CA VAL A 28 -7.77 -2.21 -7.17
C VAL A 28 -6.56 -1.30 -7.06
N LEU A 29 -6.56 -0.40 -6.08
CA LEU A 29 -5.39 0.34 -5.66
C LEU A 29 -4.98 -0.12 -4.27
N LEU A 30 -3.68 -0.41 -4.11
CA LEU A 30 -3.03 -0.75 -2.87
C LEU A 30 -2.05 0.37 -2.53
N LYS A 31 -2.04 0.86 -1.30
CA LYS A 31 -1.05 1.82 -0.79
C LYS A 31 -0.49 1.32 0.53
N GLU A 32 0.82 1.34 0.69
CA GLU A 32 1.50 0.91 1.92
C GLU A 32 2.27 2.01 2.62
N VAL A 33 2.37 1.88 3.94
CA VAL A 33 3.28 2.61 4.82
C VAL A 33 3.83 1.62 5.84
N THR A 34 5.13 1.71 6.13
CA THR A 34 5.77 0.91 7.19
C THR A 34 6.16 1.81 8.36
N ARG A 35 5.94 1.32 9.58
CA ARG A 35 6.28 2.03 10.82
C ARG A 35 7.18 1.20 11.73
N GLU A 36 8.02 1.89 12.47
CA GLU A 36 8.81 1.39 13.59
C GLU A 36 8.48 2.25 14.82
N ASP A 37 8.13 1.62 15.94
CA ASP A 37 7.75 2.31 17.18
C ASP A 37 6.67 3.40 16.98
N GLY A 38 5.73 3.16 16.05
CA GLY A 38 4.63 4.07 15.71
C GLY A 38 5.00 5.20 14.74
N GLU A 39 6.28 5.33 14.36
CA GLU A 39 6.79 6.35 13.44
C GLU A 39 6.96 5.80 12.03
N VAL A 40 6.61 6.59 11.01
CA VAL A 40 6.80 6.20 9.60
C VAL A 40 8.28 6.14 9.26
N ILE A 41 8.72 4.99 8.75
CA ILE A 41 10.07 4.80 8.23
C ILE A 41 10.04 4.65 6.70
N SER A 42 11.18 4.86 6.06
CA SER A 42 11.35 4.71 4.62
C SER A 42 12.56 3.83 4.33
N GLY A 43 12.38 2.90 3.40
CA GLY A 43 13.42 2.02 2.86
C GLY A 43 13.71 2.34 1.40
N ASP A 44 14.44 1.44 0.75
CA ASP A 44 14.68 1.51 -0.69
C ASP A 44 13.45 0.97 -1.43
N VAL A 45 12.72 1.85 -2.13
CA VAL A 45 11.50 1.49 -2.87
C VAL A 45 11.84 1.18 -4.33
N THR A 46 11.33 0.05 -4.83
CA THR A 46 11.39 -0.35 -6.24
C THR A 46 10.00 -0.70 -6.76
N THR A 47 9.83 -0.58 -8.07
CA THR A 47 8.60 -0.95 -8.78
C THR A 47 8.91 -1.85 -9.96
N ALA A 48 8.02 -2.78 -10.22
CA ALA A 48 7.99 -3.59 -11.43
C ALA A 48 6.52 -3.77 -11.85
N SER A 49 6.27 -4.32 -13.05
CA SER A 49 4.91 -4.53 -13.55
C SER A 49 4.09 -5.38 -12.57
N GLY A 50 3.13 -4.78 -11.88
CA GLY A 50 2.30 -5.47 -10.88
C GLY A 50 2.92 -5.54 -9.48
N GLU A 51 4.01 -4.81 -9.20
CA GLU A 51 4.74 -4.87 -7.94
C GLU A 51 5.24 -3.49 -7.47
N VAL A 52 5.10 -3.25 -6.16
CA VAL A 52 5.83 -2.25 -5.38
C VAL A 52 6.50 -2.99 -4.23
N SER A 53 7.79 -2.75 -4.03
CA SER A 53 8.60 -3.39 -3.00
C SER A 53 9.40 -2.33 -2.24
N GLU A 54 9.46 -2.43 -0.90
CA GLU A 54 10.28 -1.56 -0.05
C GLU A 54 11.21 -2.42 0.81
N LEU A 55 12.52 -2.15 0.71
CA LEU A 55 13.55 -2.89 1.43
C LEU A 55 14.00 -2.13 2.67
N PHE A 56 13.95 -2.81 3.82
CA PHE A 56 14.49 -2.32 5.08
C PHE A 56 15.57 -3.27 5.60
N ALA A 57 16.65 -2.73 6.16
CA ALA A 57 17.75 -3.52 6.72
C ALA A 57 18.20 -2.94 8.07
N LYS A 58 18.33 -3.81 9.08
CA LYS A 58 18.80 -3.45 10.43
C LYS A 58 19.73 -4.53 10.97
N THR A 59 20.85 -4.13 11.57
CA THR A 59 21.74 -5.04 12.29
C THR A 59 21.31 -5.12 13.74
N LEU A 60 21.11 -6.34 14.25
CA LEU A 60 20.73 -6.59 15.64
C LEU A 60 21.88 -7.27 16.39
N THR A 61 22.05 -6.90 17.66
CA THR A 61 22.95 -7.60 18.59
C THR A 61 22.18 -8.62 19.44
N SER A 62 22.90 -9.48 20.16
CA SER A 62 22.28 -10.46 21.07
C SER A 62 21.27 -9.80 22.01
N GLY A 63 20.06 -10.35 22.06
CA GLY A 63 18.96 -9.85 22.90
C GLY A 63 18.12 -8.72 22.30
N GLN A 64 18.45 -8.21 21.11
CA GLN A 64 17.61 -7.22 20.42
C GLN A 64 16.57 -7.87 19.50
N SER A 65 15.42 -7.21 19.38
CA SER A 65 14.38 -7.50 18.39
C SER A 65 14.13 -6.27 17.52
N TRP A 66 13.46 -6.49 16.39
CA TRP A 66 12.97 -5.42 15.53
C TRP A 66 11.54 -5.73 15.15
N GLU A 67 10.66 -4.77 15.39
CA GLU A 67 9.24 -4.86 15.11
C GLU A 67 8.89 -3.81 14.07
N LEU A 68 8.12 -4.22 13.08
CA LEU A 68 7.64 -3.35 12.01
C LEU A 68 6.13 -3.53 11.88
N GLU A 69 5.43 -2.41 11.76
CA GLU A 69 4.01 -2.37 11.43
C GLU A 69 3.88 -2.01 9.95
N LYS A 70 3.12 -2.79 9.17
CA LYS A 70 2.82 -2.47 7.77
C LYS A 70 1.34 -2.18 7.62
N ASP A 71 1.04 -0.92 7.38
CA ASP A 71 -0.31 -0.43 7.13
C ASP A 71 -0.58 -0.49 5.62
N VAL A 72 -1.70 -1.10 5.23
CA VAL A 72 -2.09 -1.23 3.82
C VAL A 72 -3.53 -0.78 3.63
N ILE A 73 -3.72 0.19 2.74
CA ILE A 73 -5.04 0.61 2.26
C ILE A 73 -5.36 -0.13 0.96
N VAL A 74 -6.57 -0.69 0.89
CA VAL A 74 -7.11 -1.34 -0.31
C VAL A 74 -8.35 -0.59 -0.76
N ILE A 75 -8.34 -0.07 -1.99
CA ILE A 75 -9.48 0.61 -2.60
C ILE A 75 -9.86 -0.11 -3.89
N THR A 76 -11.16 -0.23 -4.16
CA THR A 76 -11.64 -0.89 -5.38
C THR A 76 -12.55 0.03 -6.20
N SER A 77 -12.64 -0.24 -7.50
CA SER A 77 -13.50 0.48 -8.44
C SER A 77 -15.00 0.31 -8.18
N ARG A 78 -15.38 -0.52 -7.20
CA ARG A 78 -16.77 -0.62 -6.74
C ARG A 78 -17.20 0.61 -5.95
N ASP A 79 -16.26 1.22 -5.22
CA ASP A 79 -16.55 2.26 -4.23
C ASP A 79 -15.97 3.63 -4.63
N VAL A 80 -14.89 3.64 -5.43
CA VAL A 80 -14.15 4.86 -5.80
C VAL A 80 -13.70 4.77 -7.26
N ALA A 81 -13.95 5.82 -8.06
CA ALA A 81 -13.54 5.90 -9.45
C ALA A 81 -12.01 5.79 -9.59
N ASP A 82 -11.52 5.15 -10.66
CA ASP A 82 -10.10 4.79 -10.84
C ASP A 82 -9.15 5.99 -10.61
N GLU A 83 -9.50 7.15 -11.15
CA GLU A 83 -8.74 8.40 -11.07
C GLU A 83 -8.72 9.04 -9.66
N GLU A 84 -9.66 8.68 -8.79
CA GLU A 84 -9.78 9.22 -7.43
C GLU A 84 -9.14 8.30 -6.37
N GLN A 85 -8.81 7.06 -6.74
CA GLN A 85 -8.36 6.04 -5.78
C GLN A 85 -7.07 6.44 -5.05
N ALA A 86 -6.11 7.07 -5.74
CA ALA A 86 -4.83 7.45 -5.13
C ALA A 86 -5.02 8.51 -4.03
N ALA A 87 -5.73 9.59 -4.35
CA ALA A 87 -6.04 10.64 -3.38
C ALA A 87 -6.85 10.09 -2.19
N ARG A 88 -7.82 9.20 -2.48
CA ARG A 88 -8.61 8.57 -1.41
C ARG A 88 -7.77 7.66 -0.52
N ALA A 89 -6.78 6.96 -1.08
CA ALA A 89 -5.86 6.13 -0.32
C ALA A 89 -4.95 6.98 0.59
N ASP A 90 -4.47 8.13 0.11
CA ASP A 90 -3.71 9.07 0.94
C ASP A 90 -4.50 9.54 2.16
N GLU A 91 -5.76 9.93 1.97
CA GLU A 91 -6.64 10.33 3.07
C GLU A 91 -6.87 9.22 4.09
N LEU A 92 -7.10 7.99 3.62
CA LEU A 92 -7.35 6.85 4.49
C LEU A 92 -6.08 6.43 5.22
N MET A 93 -4.93 6.48 4.56
CA MET A 93 -3.65 6.18 5.17
C MET A 93 -3.33 7.18 6.28
N ALA A 94 -3.53 8.49 6.05
CA ALA A 94 -3.34 9.51 7.07
C ALA A 94 -4.24 9.30 8.30
N LYS A 95 -5.47 8.79 8.11
CA LYS A 95 -6.36 8.41 9.22
C LYS A 95 -5.87 7.17 9.94
N LEU A 96 -5.43 6.15 9.20
CA LEU A 96 -4.96 4.88 9.75
C LEU A 96 -3.71 5.07 10.61
N THR A 97 -2.72 5.81 10.11
CA THR A 97 -1.43 6.05 10.77
C THR A 97 -1.52 7.06 11.93
N SER A 98 -2.66 7.77 12.09
CA SER A 98 -2.91 8.62 13.26
C SER A 98 -3.19 7.84 14.56
N LYS A 99 -3.27 6.51 14.47
CA LYS A 99 -3.54 5.60 15.59
C LYS A 99 -2.43 4.56 15.73
N ALA A 100 -2.25 4.06 16.95
CA ALA A 100 -1.38 2.90 17.18
C ALA A 100 -2.02 1.63 16.64
N PHE A 101 -1.22 0.61 16.28
CA PHE A 101 -1.71 -0.67 15.79
C PHE A 101 -2.81 -1.28 16.67
N ALA A 102 -2.60 -1.30 18.00
CA ALA A 102 -3.57 -1.82 18.96
C ALA A 102 -4.93 -1.09 18.97
N GLN A 103 -5.01 0.14 18.47
CA GLN A 103 -6.25 0.92 18.37
C GLN A 103 -6.98 0.72 17.02
N ASN A 104 -6.35 0.01 16.08
CA ASN A 104 -6.88 -0.30 14.75
C ASN A 104 -7.40 -1.75 14.63
N LEU A 105 -7.21 -2.59 15.66
CA LEU A 105 -7.81 -3.92 15.84
C LEU A 105 -9.26 -3.80 16.34
#